data_AF-A0A947AE94-F1
#
_entry.id   AF-A0A947AE94-F1
#
_cell.length_a   1.000
_cell.length_b   1.000
_cell.length_c   1.000
_cell.angle_alpha   90.00
_cell.angle_beta   90.00
_cell.angle_gamma   90.00
#
_symmetry.space_group_name_H-M   'P 1'
#
loop_
_entity.id
_entity.type
_entity.pdbx_description
1 polymer ?
#
loop_
_entity_poly.entity_id
_entity_poly.type
_entity_poly.pdbx_seq_one_letter_code
_entity_poly.pdbx_strand_id
1 'polypeptide(L)' 'METVETRFGAVEYDPKNLLHFPAGLIGLPNLHDFVVIPNKKEGPLFWIQSIDDPDMAFVLTDPTNFFLDYSV' A
#
# COMPACT_ATOMS: atom_id res chain seq x y z
N MET A 1 -8.94 1.59 15.85
CA MET A 1 -8.03 0.58 15.28
C MET A 1 -8.89 -0.52 14.71
N GLU A 2 -8.60 -0.91 13.49
CA GLU A 2 -9.27 -2.00 12.77
C GLU A 2 -8.20 -2.98 12.27
N THR A 3 -8.63 -4.17 11.85
CA THR A 3 -7.73 -5.25 11.42
C THR A 3 -8.20 -5.81 10.09
N VAL A 4 -7.26 -6.06 9.18
CA VAL A 4 -7.49 -6.78 7.92
C VAL A 4 -6.61 -8.02 7.88
N GLU A 5 -7.19 -9.16 7.48
CA GLU A 5 -6.47 -10.42 7.29
C GLU A 5 -5.89 -10.47 5.89
N THR A 6 -4.57 -10.57 5.77
CA THR A 6 -3.87 -10.45 4.49
C THR A 6 -2.91 -11.61 4.29
N ARG A 7 -2.29 -11.70 3.10
CA ARG A 7 -1.17 -12.64 2.88
C ARG A 7 0.04 -12.42 3.79
N PHE A 8 0.12 -11.27 4.46
CA PHE A 8 1.18 -10.94 5.42
C PHE A 8 0.76 -11.18 6.88
N GLY A 9 -0.42 -11.77 7.08
CA GLY A 9 -1.10 -11.93 8.37
C GLY A 9 -2.06 -10.78 8.68
N ALA A 10 -2.53 -10.76 9.92
CA ALA A 10 -3.34 -9.67 10.46
C ALA A 10 -2.56 -8.35 10.47
N VAL A 11 -3.11 -7.33 9.83
CA VAL A 11 -2.56 -5.97 9.82
C VAL A 11 -3.53 -5.05 10.55
N GLU A 12 -3.05 -4.47 11.65
CA GLU A 12 -3.79 -3.43 12.38
C GLU A 12 -3.53 -2.05 11.76
N TYR A 13 -4.58 -1.25 11.65
CA TYR A 13 -4.49 0.10 11.09
C TYR A 13 -5.47 1.06 11.76
N ASP A 14 -5.20 2.36 11.59
CA ASP A 14 -6.14 3.43 11.92
C ASP A 14 -6.84 3.88 10.63
N PRO A 15 -8.18 3.77 10.52
CA PRO A 15 -8.93 4.23 9.35
C PRO A 15 -8.63 5.69 8.95
N LYS A 16 -8.18 6.53 9.89
CA LYS A 16 -7.80 7.93 9.61
C LYS A 16 -6.48 8.08 8.84
N ASN A 17 -5.65 7.04 8.82
CA ASN A 17 -4.33 7.06 8.19
C ASN A 17 -4.30 6.31 6.85
N LEU A 18 -5.48 5.99 6.30
CA LEU A 18 -5.60 5.32 5.02
C LEU A 18 -5.18 6.25 3.87
N LEU A 19 -4.46 5.69 2.91
CA LEU A 19 -4.27 6.27 1.59
C LEU A 19 -5.55 6.06 0.80
N HIS A 20 -6.30 7.15 0.62
CA HIS A 20 -7.55 7.14 -0.11
C HIS A 20 -7.34 7.60 -1.57
N PHE A 21 -7.75 6.76 -2.51
CA PHE A 21 -7.78 7.02 -3.95
C PHE A 21 -9.23 7.21 -4.40
N PRO A 22 -9.73 8.45 -4.57
CA PRO A 22 -11.16 8.70 -4.83
C PRO A 22 -11.71 8.04 -6.09
N ALA A 23 -10.86 7.85 -7.11
CA ALA A 23 -11.21 7.20 -8.37
C ALA A 23 -10.75 5.73 -8.45
N GLY A 24 -10.21 5.21 -7.34
CA GLY A 24 -9.47 3.96 -7.30
C GLY A 24 -8.17 4.02 -8.11
N LEU A 25 -7.69 2.86 -8.54
CA LEU A 25 -6.49 2.73 -9.38
C LEU A 25 -6.87 2.41 -10.84
N ILE A 26 -6.00 2.77 -11.78
CA ILE A 26 -6.19 2.45 -13.21
C ILE A 26 -6.30 0.93 -13.38
N GLY A 27 -7.41 0.46 -13.95
CA GLY A 27 -7.71 -0.97 -14.10
C GLY A 27 -8.26 -1.65 -12.85
N LEU A 28 -8.31 -0.96 -11.72
CA LEU A 28 -8.81 -1.43 -10.42
C LEU A 28 -9.67 -0.34 -9.76
N PRO A 29 -10.79 0.07 -10.41
CA PRO A 29 -11.57 1.23 -9.99
C PRO A 29 -12.29 1.04 -8.65
N ASN A 30 -12.38 -0.19 -8.15
CA ASN A 30 -13.04 -0.52 -6.88
C ASN A 30 -12.09 -0.50 -5.68
N LEU A 31 -10.77 -0.33 -5.90
CA LEU A 31 -9.79 -0.29 -4.81
C LEU A 31 -9.48 1.16 -4.47
N HIS A 32 -10.10 1.65 -3.41
CA HIS A 32 -10.03 3.03 -2.96
C HIS A 32 -9.07 3.20 -1.79
N ASP A 33 -9.10 2.28 -0.83
CA ASP A 33 -8.46 2.49 0.45
C ASP A 33 -7.30 1.52 0.67
N PHE A 34 -6.18 2.08 1.11
CA PHE A 34 -4.94 1.35 1.32
C PHE A 34 -4.25 1.72 2.62
N VAL A 35 -3.67 0.74 3.29
CA VAL A 35 -2.76 0.95 4.43
C VAL A 35 -1.32 0.73 3.98
N VAL A 36 -0.42 1.60 4.43
CA VAL A 36 1.03 1.39 4.28
C VAL A 36 1.46 0.34 5.30
N ILE A 37 1.93 -0.81 4.82
CA ILE A 37 2.51 -1.82 5.70
C ILE A 37 3.98 -1.46 5.96
N PRO A 38 4.39 -1.28 7.23
CA PRO A 38 5.78 -1.04 7.56
C PRO A 38 6.64 -2.23 7.15
N ASN A 39 7.76 -1.96 6.49
CA ASN A 39 8.63 -3.01 6.00
C ASN A 39 9.32 -3.72 7.18
N LYS A 40 9.04 -5.02 7.37
CA LYS A 40 9.67 -5.81 8.46
C LYS A 40 11.16 -6.05 8.23
N LYS A 41 11.63 -5.88 7.00
CA LYS A 41 13.05 -5.95 6.62
C LYS A 41 13.53 -4.56 6.24
N GLU A 42 14.76 -4.23 6.65
CA GLU A 42 15.43 -3.03 6.14
C GLU A 42 15.58 -3.14 4.61
N GLY A 43 15.25 -2.06 3.91
CA GLY A 43 15.32 -1.99 2.46
C GLY A 43 14.43 -0.88 1.88
N PRO A 44 14.63 -0.54 0.61
CA PRO A 44 13.95 0.59 -0.04
C PRO A 44 12.52 0.26 -0.49
N LEU A 45 12.09 -1.00 -0.37
CA LEU A 45 10.76 -1.45 -0.75
C LEU A 45 9.77 -1.22 0.41
N PHE A 46 8.51 -1.06 0.11
CA PHE A 46 7.42 -1.10 1.08
C PHE A 46 6.14 -1.58 0.40
N TRP A 47 5.12 -1.90 1.17
CA TRP A 47 3.85 -2.38 0.62
C TRP A 47 2.73 -1.41 0.96
N ILE A 48 1.81 -1.23 0.03
CA ILE A 48 0.46 -0.77 0.35
C ILE A 48 -0.49 -1.95 0.18
N GLN A 49 -1.32 -2.17 1.18
CA GLN A 49 -2.30 -3.24 1.22
C GLN A 49 -3.69 -2.64 1.06
N SER A 50 -4.48 -3.16 0.12
CA SER A 50 -5.87 -2.73 -0.02
C SER A 50 -6.69 -3.23 1.16
N ILE A 51 -7.59 -2.36 1.64
CA ILE A 51 -8.58 -2.71 2.66
C ILE A 51 -9.86 -3.21 2.01
N ASP A 52 -10.15 -2.77 0.78
CA ASP A 52 -11.30 -3.19 -0.02
C ASP A 52 -11.17 -4.64 -0.52
N ASP A 53 -9.95 -5.06 -0.85
CA ASP A 53 -9.62 -6.43 -1.25
C ASP A 53 -8.35 -6.92 -0.53
N PRO A 54 -8.47 -7.76 0.51
CA PRO A 54 -7.33 -8.25 1.27
C PRO A 54 -6.34 -9.10 0.46
N ASP A 55 -6.77 -9.64 -0.69
CA ASP A 55 -5.91 -10.35 -1.63
C ASP A 55 -5.14 -9.40 -2.55
N MET A 56 -5.26 -8.08 -2.41
CA MET A 56 -4.55 -7.09 -3.23
C MET A 56 -3.55 -6.28 -2.41
N ALA A 57 -2.27 -6.38 -2.79
CA ALA A 57 -1.23 -5.49 -2.27
C ALA A 57 -0.21 -5.18 -3.35
N PHE A 58 0.36 -3.98 -3.27
CA PHE A 58 1.34 -3.48 -4.23
C PHE A 58 2.65 -3.22 -3.51
N VAL A 59 3.74 -3.65 -4.14
CA VAL A 59 5.09 -3.28 -3.70
C VAL A 59 5.46 -1.96 -4.35
N LEU A 60 5.94 -1.03 -3.54
CA LEU A 60 6.39 0.29 -3.95
C LEU A 60 7.81 0.52 -3.47
N THR A 61 8.42 1.54 -4.03
CA THR A 61 9.72 2.05 -3.63
C THR A 61 9.81 3.52 -4.01
N ASP A 62 10.77 4.21 -3.42
CA ASP A 62 11.18 5.51 -3.94
C ASP A 62 12.04 5.29 -5.19
N PRO A 63 11.56 5.69 -6.39
CA PRO A 63 12.25 5.46 -7.64
C PRO A 63 13.59 6.18 -7.73
N THR A 64 13.79 7.29 -7.00
CA THR A 64 15.04 8.07 -7.02
C THR A 64 16.22 7.30 -6.42
N ASN A 65 15.96 6.27 -5.61
CA ASN A 65 16.99 5.37 -5.08
C ASN A 65 17.57 4.43 -6.15
N PHE A 66 16.89 4.26 -7.29
CA PHE A 66 17.27 3.31 -8.34
C PHE A 66 17.52 3.98 -9.69
N PHE A 67 16.75 5.02 -10.01
CA PHE A 67 16.79 5.75 -11.27
C PHE A 67 17.09 7.22 -10.94
N LEU A 68 18.38 7.59 -10.97
CA LEU A 68 18.85 8.92 -10.55
C LEU A 68 18.33 10.07 -11.43
N ASP A 69 17.85 9.75 -12.62
CA ASP A 69 17.24 10.66 -13.59
C ASP A 69 15.70 10.66 -13.55
N TYR A 70 15.09 9.91 -12.62
CA TYR A 70 13.64 9.89 -12.46
C TYR A 70 13.10 11.26 -12.01
N SER A 71 12.15 11.79 -12.78
CA SER A 71 11.48 13.06 -12.51
C SER A 71 10.00 12.95 -12.90
N VAL A 72 9.15 13.75 -12.23
CA VAL A 72 7.69 13.82 -12.41
C VAL A 72 7.29 15.24 -12.79
#